data_AF-A0A3D3JXQ8-F1
#
_entry.id   AF-A0A3D3JXQ8-F1
#
_cell.length_a   1.000
_cell.length_b   1.000
_cell.length_c   1.000
_cell.angle_alpha   90.00
_cell.angle_beta   90.00
_cell.angle_gamma   90.00
#
_symmetry.space_group_name_H-M   'P 1'
#
loop_
_entity.id
_entity.type
_entity.pdbx_description
1 polymer ?
#
loop_
_entity_poly.entity_id
_entity_poly.type
_entity_poly.pdbx_seq_one_letter_code
_entity_poly.pdbx_strand_id
1 'polypeptide(L)'
;MLIREYGYLDFRLPEAHAVYWARKGLEHAENNASIDCERMIFQSLNDAYFNGFLLHLSPDPKKWWVYYTTNNTALVDSARNAYLDAAENHPDNRSVKSGFENFMVDAIVTLYVGGQRKKATEFLLWMRSSEWYGTSLRYHQTLEHFAFTELQSDVDEATQDQAETIVQGFLTRSFTSLALGQQNEAAGFAAHAGRVYETYMQIIKKDRDNKRRGLRPFDYYRTRVLSYLLGTGSMEPELQAWLRFELKRWAAEDSEFKTYLSGLPLSENLVSEQELADLRETSTQVCAKCGRAMPITAFERLEGRAGRARSCRICEKH
;
A
#
# COMPACT_ATOMS: atom_id res chain seq x y z
N MET A 1 12.29 -14.92 18.00
CA MET A 1 11.45 -16.07 17.61
C MET A 1 10.40 -15.62 16.62
N LEU A 2 9.45 -14.76 17.01
CA LEU A 2 8.39 -14.21 16.15
C LEU A 2 8.85 -13.63 14.80
N ILE A 3 9.88 -12.77 14.79
CA ILE A 3 10.35 -12.16 13.53
C ILE A 3 10.86 -13.21 12.52
N ARG A 4 11.39 -14.33 13.01
CA ARG A 4 11.87 -15.42 12.14
C ARG A 4 10.73 -16.27 11.58
N GLU A 5 9.64 -16.38 12.33
CA GLU A 5 8.50 -17.25 12.02
C GLU A 5 7.47 -16.52 11.16
N TYR A 6 7.10 -15.30 11.54
CA TYR A 6 6.03 -14.53 10.89
C TYR A 6 6.51 -13.33 10.10
N GLY A 7 7.80 -12.97 10.17
CA GLY A 7 8.31 -11.73 9.60
C GLY A 7 8.20 -10.55 10.55
N TYR A 8 8.54 -9.36 10.06
CA TYR A 8 8.72 -8.20 10.94
C TYR A 8 7.39 -7.55 11.31
N LEU A 9 7.04 -7.63 12.59
CA LEU A 9 5.89 -6.99 13.22
C LEU A 9 6.34 -5.73 13.99
N ASP A 10 5.53 -4.68 13.98
CA ASP A 10 5.78 -3.49 14.79
C ASP A 10 5.48 -3.79 16.26
N PHE A 11 6.51 -3.94 17.09
CA PHE A 11 6.33 -4.24 18.52
C PHE A 11 5.63 -3.12 19.30
N ARG A 12 5.43 -1.93 18.72
CA ARG A 12 4.67 -0.85 19.36
C ARG A 12 3.17 -1.04 19.20
N LEU A 13 2.74 -1.88 18.25
CA LEU A 13 1.34 -2.14 17.96
C LEU A 13 0.86 -3.41 18.71
N PRO A 14 -0.44 -3.48 19.08
CA PRO A 14 -0.98 -4.60 19.85
C PRO A 14 -0.87 -5.95 19.15
N GLU A 15 -0.89 -5.98 17.81
CA GLU A 15 -0.85 -7.17 16.97
C GLU A 15 0.40 -8.01 17.25
N ALA A 16 1.57 -7.38 17.42
CA ALA A 16 2.81 -8.08 17.74
C ALA A 16 2.74 -8.85 19.07
N HIS A 17 2.05 -8.27 20.07
CA HIS A 17 1.87 -8.87 21.38
C HIS A 17 0.81 -9.97 21.36
N ALA A 18 -0.26 -9.78 20.59
CA ALA A 18 -1.30 -10.79 20.42
C ALA A 18 -0.73 -12.06 19.77
N VAL A 19 0.06 -11.92 18.69
CA VAL A 19 0.76 -13.06 18.07
C VAL A 19 1.72 -13.72 19.06
N TYR A 20 2.48 -12.94 19.85
CA TYR A 20 3.37 -13.50 20.88
C TYR A 20 2.64 -14.40 21.87
N TRP A 21 1.58 -13.88 22.49
CA TRP A 21 0.88 -14.59 23.55
C TRP A 21 0.06 -15.76 23.02
N ALA A 22 -0.57 -15.61 21.86
CA ALA A 22 -1.27 -16.71 21.21
C ALA A 22 -0.31 -17.85 20.83
N ARG A 23 0.88 -17.53 20.32
CA ARG A 23 1.91 -18.53 20.02
C ARG A 23 2.38 -19.26 21.27
N LYS A 24 2.53 -18.54 22.38
CA LYS A 24 2.82 -19.12 23.71
C LYS A 24 1.68 -19.99 24.23
N GLY A 25 0.44 -19.60 23.97
CA GLY A 25 -0.75 -20.40 24.27
C GLY A 25 -0.75 -21.74 23.53
N LEU A 26 -0.38 -21.74 22.25
CA LEU A 26 -0.25 -22.99 21.46
C LEU A 26 0.78 -23.96 22.05
N GLU A 27 1.90 -23.48 22.61
CA GLU A 27 2.89 -24.37 23.26
C GLU A 27 2.32 -25.14 24.47
N HIS A 28 1.19 -24.68 25.02
CA HIS A 28 0.53 -25.29 26.18
C HIS A 28 -0.82 -25.95 25.81
N ALA A 29 -1.25 -25.86 24.55
CA ALA A 29 -2.47 -26.49 24.07
C ALA A 29 -2.23 -27.98 23.78
N GLU A 30 -3.29 -28.79 23.91
CA GLU A 30 -3.24 -30.19 23.50
C GLU A 30 -2.88 -30.27 22.01
N ASN A 31 -1.92 -31.14 21.65
CA ASN A 31 -1.37 -31.28 20.30
C ASN A 31 -0.81 -29.99 19.68
N ASN A 32 -0.53 -28.97 20.50
CA ASN A 32 -0.18 -27.62 20.05
C ASN A 32 -1.21 -26.96 19.13
N ALA A 33 -2.49 -27.35 19.22
CA ALA A 33 -3.56 -26.84 18.37
C ALA A 33 -4.68 -26.24 19.24
N SER A 34 -5.08 -25.01 18.92
CA SER A 34 -6.16 -24.32 19.61
C SER A 34 -6.75 -23.26 18.69
N ILE A 35 -8.02 -23.43 18.32
CA ILE A 35 -8.72 -22.52 17.42
C ILE A 35 -8.69 -21.07 17.91
N ASP A 36 -8.79 -20.85 19.22
CA ASP A 36 -8.76 -19.50 19.80
C ASP A 36 -7.39 -18.83 19.63
N CYS A 37 -6.31 -19.56 19.90
CA CYS A 37 -4.94 -19.05 19.72
C CYS A 37 -4.61 -18.85 18.24
N GLU A 38 -4.92 -19.83 17.38
CA GLU A 38 -4.68 -19.71 15.94
C GLU A 38 -5.47 -18.56 15.32
N ARG A 39 -6.72 -18.36 15.77
CA ARG A 39 -7.54 -17.21 15.37
C ARG A 39 -6.92 -15.89 15.79
N MET A 40 -6.44 -15.78 17.02
CA MET A 40 -5.68 -14.61 17.43
C MET A 40 -4.46 -14.36 16.54
N ILE A 41 -3.72 -15.43 16.16
CA ILE A 41 -2.56 -15.31 15.27
C ILE A 41 -2.96 -14.80 13.89
N PHE A 42 -3.86 -15.49 13.17
CA PHE A 42 -4.18 -15.09 11.79
C PHE A 42 -4.90 -13.74 11.73
N GLN A 43 -5.74 -13.39 12.72
CA GLN A 43 -6.39 -12.08 12.76
C GLN A 43 -5.38 -10.98 13.05
N SER A 44 -4.45 -11.19 13.99
CA SER A 44 -3.42 -10.19 14.29
C SER A 44 -2.42 -10.02 13.15
N LEU A 45 -2.07 -11.08 12.43
CA LEU A 45 -1.22 -10.99 11.24
C LEU A 45 -1.94 -10.30 10.08
N ASN A 46 -3.25 -10.54 9.93
CA ASN A 46 -4.09 -9.83 8.98
C ASN A 46 -4.12 -8.33 9.29
N ASP A 47 -4.41 -7.96 10.54
CA ASP A 47 -4.43 -6.56 10.98
C ASP A 47 -3.05 -5.91 10.83
N ALA A 48 -1.97 -6.62 11.20
CA ALA A 48 -0.61 -6.12 11.00
C ALA A 48 -0.24 -5.97 9.52
N TYR A 49 -0.80 -6.77 8.61
CA TYR A 49 -0.62 -6.60 7.17
C TYR A 49 -1.29 -5.31 6.68
N PHE A 50 -2.51 -5.00 7.14
CA PHE A 50 -3.26 -3.82 6.70
C PHE A 50 -2.90 -2.53 7.42
N ASN A 51 -2.59 -2.58 8.72
CA ASN A 51 -2.21 -1.43 9.56
C ASN A 51 -0.70 -1.13 9.50
N GLY A 52 0.09 -2.14 9.14
CA GLY A 52 1.53 -2.08 8.91
C GLY A 52 2.33 -1.49 10.05
N PHE A 53 2.98 -0.35 9.82
CA PHE A 53 3.94 0.25 10.75
C PHE A 53 3.51 1.61 11.24
N LEU A 54 3.82 1.90 12.50
CA LEU A 54 3.67 3.24 13.06
C LEU A 54 4.85 4.12 12.62
N LEU A 55 4.62 5.01 11.65
CA LEU A 55 5.63 5.97 11.21
C LEU A 55 5.53 7.24 12.04
N HIS A 56 6.63 7.63 12.70
CA HIS A 56 6.75 8.93 13.36
C HIS A 56 7.45 9.89 12.41
N LEU A 57 6.73 10.90 11.93
CA LEU A 57 7.22 11.79 10.86
C LEU A 57 7.88 13.07 11.36
N SER A 58 7.81 13.33 12.68
CA SER A 58 8.39 14.53 13.26
C SER A 58 9.79 14.26 13.83
N PRO A 59 10.81 15.07 13.48
CA PRO A 59 12.10 15.00 14.16
C PRO A 59 12.02 15.53 15.60
N ASP A 60 10.96 16.30 15.94
CA ASP A 60 10.70 16.76 17.30
C ASP A 60 10.05 15.64 18.13
N PRO A 61 10.73 15.11 19.17
CA PRO A 61 10.20 14.08 20.04
C PRO A 61 9.04 14.56 20.93
N LYS A 62 8.68 15.85 20.91
CA LYS A 62 7.50 16.40 21.61
C LYS A 62 6.22 16.37 20.78
N LYS A 63 6.30 16.09 19.47
CA LYS A 63 5.13 15.96 18.59
C LYS A 63 4.67 14.52 18.48
N TRP A 64 3.95 14.06 19.50
CA TRP A 64 3.54 12.66 19.64
C TRP A 64 2.28 12.32 18.86
N TRP A 65 1.70 13.25 18.10
CA TRP A 65 0.43 13.05 17.39
C TRP A 65 0.60 12.79 15.88
N VAL A 66 1.81 12.92 15.34
CA VAL A 66 2.07 12.72 13.91
C VAL A 66 2.47 11.27 13.64
N TYR A 67 1.46 10.40 13.65
CA TYR A 67 1.62 9.00 13.27
C TYR A 67 0.87 8.65 12.00
N TYR A 68 1.51 7.86 11.14
CA TYR A 68 0.88 7.27 9.97
C TYR A 68 1.01 5.76 10.01
N THR A 69 -0.06 5.07 9.64
CA THR A 69 -0.06 3.65 9.34
C THR A 69 0.16 3.45 7.84
N THR A 70 0.72 2.30 7.50
CA THR A 70 1.01 1.87 6.12
C THR A 70 0.59 0.42 5.98
N ASN A 71 0.72 -0.19 4.80
CA ASN A 71 0.50 -1.63 4.70
C ASN A 71 1.85 -2.35 4.87
N ASN A 72 1.89 -3.42 5.67
CA ASN A 72 3.08 -4.27 5.79
C ASN A 72 2.95 -5.48 4.87
N THR A 73 3.10 -5.21 3.59
CA THR A 73 2.92 -6.22 2.54
C THR A 73 3.88 -7.40 2.61
N ALA A 74 4.97 -7.29 3.39
CA ALA A 74 5.89 -8.39 3.65
C ALA A 74 5.27 -9.51 4.51
N LEU A 75 4.19 -9.23 5.26
CA LEU A 75 3.52 -10.22 6.10
C LEU A 75 2.49 -11.07 5.35
N VAL A 76 2.22 -10.79 4.08
CA VAL A 76 1.07 -11.37 3.38
C VAL A 76 1.15 -12.90 3.29
N ASP A 77 2.35 -13.45 3.08
CA ASP A 77 2.57 -14.90 3.07
C ASP A 77 2.41 -15.50 4.48
N SER A 78 2.90 -14.83 5.52
CA SER A 78 2.76 -15.27 6.90
C SER A 78 1.30 -15.29 7.36
N ALA A 79 0.53 -14.25 7.02
CA ALA A 79 -0.89 -14.18 7.31
C ALA A 79 -1.65 -15.29 6.56
N ARG A 80 -1.37 -15.48 5.26
CA ARG A 80 -1.92 -16.58 4.46
C ARG A 80 -1.63 -17.95 5.09
N ASN A 81 -0.38 -18.21 5.45
CA ASN A 81 0.02 -19.50 5.99
C ASN A 81 -0.64 -19.76 7.35
N ALA A 82 -0.76 -18.75 8.22
CA ALA A 82 -1.47 -18.89 9.50
C ALA A 82 -2.95 -19.28 9.33
N TYR A 83 -3.63 -18.76 8.29
CA TYR A 83 -4.98 -19.22 7.95
C TYR A 83 -5.00 -20.67 7.45
N LEU A 84 -4.03 -21.06 6.62
CA LEU A 84 -3.93 -22.42 6.09
C LEU A 84 -3.65 -23.44 7.21
N ASP A 85 -2.71 -23.14 8.10
CA ASP A 85 -2.39 -23.96 9.27
C ASP A 85 -3.63 -24.15 10.15
N ALA A 86 -4.37 -23.07 10.43
CA ALA A 86 -5.61 -23.13 11.22
C ALA A 86 -6.71 -23.95 10.52
N ALA A 87 -6.80 -23.86 9.19
CA ALA A 87 -7.77 -24.63 8.41
C ALA A 87 -7.40 -26.11 8.30
N GLU A 88 -6.11 -26.46 8.36
CA GLU A 88 -5.62 -27.84 8.43
C GLU A 88 -5.89 -28.45 9.82
N ASN A 89 -5.61 -27.71 10.89
CA ASN A 89 -5.87 -28.16 12.27
C ASN A 89 -7.37 -28.26 12.60
N HIS A 90 -8.20 -27.46 11.93
CA HIS A 90 -9.64 -27.37 12.17
C HIS A 90 -10.46 -27.45 10.87
N PRO A 91 -10.44 -28.59 10.14
CA PRO A 91 -10.99 -28.70 8.78
C PRO A 91 -12.50 -28.49 8.69
N ASP A 92 -13.23 -28.77 9.77
CA ASP A 92 -14.68 -28.59 9.87
C ASP A 92 -15.08 -27.15 10.22
N ASN A 93 -14.12 -26.28 10.58
CA ASN A 93 -14.40 -24.91 10.98
C ASN A 93 -14.61 -24.00 9.75
N ARG A 94 -15.88 -23.85 9.36
CA ARG A 94 -16.28 -22.99 8.24
C ARG A 94 -15.86 -21.53 8.40
N SER A 95 -15.81 -21.02 9.64
CA SER A 95 -15.45 -19.62 9.89
C SER A 95 -13.99 -19.32 9.54
N VAL A 96 -13.08 -20.29 9.70
CA VAL A 96 -11.67 -20.12 9.29
C VAL A 96 -11.59 -20.00 7.77
N LYS A 97 -12.29 -20.89 7.04
CA LYS A 97 -12.33 -20.86 5.56
C LYS A 97 -12.98 -19.58 5.03
N SER A 98 -14.10 -19.14 5.59
CA SER A 98 -14.71 -17.87 5.18
C SER A 98 -13.82 -16.67 5.51
N GLY A 99 -13.18 -16.66 6.68
CA GLY A 99 -12.23 -15.61 7.05
C GLY A 99 -11.01 -15.56 6.13
N PHE A 100 -10.50 -16.72 5.73
CA PHE A 100 -9.39 -16.83 4.79
C PHE A 100 -9.74 -16.32 3.39
N GLU A 101 -10.95 -16.63 2.89
CA GLU A 101 -11.41 -16.12 1.60
C GLU A 101 -11.45 -14.59 1.58
N ASN A 102 -12.02 -13.98 2.62
CA ASN A 102 -12.09 -12.52 2.76
C ASN A 102 -10.68 -11.92 2.81
N PHE A 103 -9.79 -12.47 3.63
CA PHE A 103 -8.39 -12.04 3.69
C PHE A 103 -7.72 -12.10 2.31
N MET A 104 -7.87 -13.21 1.58
CA MET A 104 -7.24 -13.38 0.27
C MET A 104 -7.76 -12.38 -0.76
N VAL A 105 -9.07 -12.10 -0.78
CA VAL A 105 -9.66 -11.07 -1.63
C VAL A 105 -9.04 -9.70 -1.33
N ASP A 106 -9.07 -9.28 -0.07
CA ASP A 106 -8.57 -7.97 0.35
C ASP A 106 -7.05 -7.84 0.10
N ALA A 107 -6.29 -8.92 0.33
CA ALA A 107 -4.85 -8.98 0.09
C ALA A 107 -4.51 -8.90 -1.41
N ILE A 108 -5.24 -9.60 -2.29
CA ILE A 108 -5.03 -9.52 -3.75
C ILE A 108 -5.28 -8.10 -4.23
N VAL A 109 -6.39 -7.49 -3.81
CA VAL A 109 -6.74 -6.11 -4.17
C VAL A 109 -5.66 -5.16 -3.66
N THR A 110 -5.24 -5.30 -2.41
CA THR A 110 -4.23 -4.44 -1.80
C THR A 110 -2.87 -4.55 -2.45
N LEU A 111 -2.40 -5.77 -2.75
CA LEU A 111 -1.17 -5.99 -3.51
C LEU A 111 -1.25 -5.40 -4.92
N TYR A 112 -2.37 -5.57 -5.61
CA TYR A 112 -2.59 -4.99 -6.94
C TYR A 112 -2.56 -3.45 -6.89
N VAL A 113 -3.29 -2.87 -5.94
CA VAL A 113 -3.37 -1.43 -5.69
C VAL A 113 -1.98 -0.84 -5.37
N GLY A 114 -1.22 -1.51 -4.51
CA GLY A 114 0.15 -1.16 -4.15
C GLY A 114 1.21 -1.50 -5.21
N GLY A 115 0.82 -1.90 -6.42
CA GLY A 115 1.73 -2.15 -7.55
C GLY A 115 2.44 -3.51 -7.54
N GLN A 116 2.20 -4.36 -6.54
CA GLN A 116 2.80 -5.70 -6.39
C GLN A 116 2.07 -6.75 -7.24
N ARG A 117 1.93 -6.46 -8.53
CA ARG A 117 1.11 -7.22 -9.49
C ARG A 117 1.49 -8.69 -9.59
N LYS A 118 2.79 -9.01 -9.57
CA LYS A 118 3.26 -10.41 -9.65
C LYS A 118 2.70 -11.25 -8.50
N LYS A 119 2.79 -10.73 -7.27
CA LYS A 119 2.31 -11.42 -6.07
C LYS A 119 0.79 -11.50 -6.04
N ALA A 120 0.10 -10.42 -6.45
CA ALA A 120 -1.34 -10.43 -6.61
C ALA A 120 -1.82 -11.47 -7.64
N THR A 121 -1.12 -11.61 -8.78
CA THR A 121 -1.41 -12.65 -9.79
C THR A 121 -1.19 -14.05 -9.21
N GLU A 122 -0.09 -14.28 -8.52
CA GLU A 122 0.20 -15.57 -7.85
C GLU A 122 -0.95 -15.99 -6.94
N PHE A 123 -1.44 -15.08 -6.10
CA PHE A 123 -2.53 -15.35 -5.17
C PHE A 123 -3.88 -15.57 -5.84
N LEU A 124 -4.20 -14.79 -6.88
CA LEU A 124 -5.43 -15.02 -7.65
C LEU A 124 -5.41 -16.39 -8.35
N LEU A 125 -4.27 -16.79 -8.92
CA LEU A 125 -4.10 -18.12 -9.51
C LEU A 125 -4.21 -19.22 -8.46
N TRP A 126 -3.65 -19.01 -7.27
CA TRP A 126 -3.80 -19.96 -6.17
C TRP A 126 -5.28 -20.14 -5.79
N MET A 127 -6.03 -19.05 -5.61
CA MET A 127 -7.48 -19.09 -5.33
C MET A 127 -8.25 -19.84 -6.42
N ARG A 128 -7.89 -19.61 -7.69
CA ARG A 128 -8.47 -20.32 -8.84
C ARG A 128 -8.22 -21.83 -8.83
N SER A 129 -7.03 -22.26 -8.41
CA SER A 129 -6.66 -23.68 -8.35
C SER A 129 -7.03 -24.38 -7.04
N SER A 130 -7.45 -23.62 -6.02
CA SER A 130 -7.74 -24.15 -4.69
C SER A 130 -8.97 -25.06 -4.71
N GLU A 131 -8.92 -26.17 -3.98
CA GLU A 131 -10.06 -27.06 -3.81
C GLU A 131 -11.23 -26.40 -3.07
N TRP A 132 -10.97 -25.36 -2.26
CA TRP A 132 -12.01 -24.68 -1.48
C TRP A 132 -12.76 -23.62 -2.29
N TYR A 133 -12.09 -22.98 -3.26
CA TYR A 133 -12.60 -21.78 -3.92
C TYR A 133 -12.57 -21.84 -5.45
N GLY A 134 -11.89 -22.82 -6.04
CA GLY A 134 -11.62 -22.89 -7.47
C GLY A 134 -12.84 -23.10 -8.36
N THR A 135 -13.97 -23.52 -7.78
CA THR A 135 -15.26 -23.61 -8.50
C THR A 135 -15.93 -22.23 -8.68
N SER A 136 -15.54 -21.22 -7.89
CA SER A 136 -16.10 -19.87 -7.99
C SER A 136 -15.54 -19.14 -9.21
N LEU A 137 -16.43 -18.76 -10.13
CA LEU A 137 -16.10 -17.98 -11.34
C LEU A 137 -15.41 -16.64 -11.01
N ARG A 138 -15.59 -16.13 -9.79
CA ARG A 138 -14.93 -14.93 -9.27
C ARG A 138 -13.42 -14.95 -9.52
N TYR A 139 -12.76 -16.09 -9.33
CA TYR A 139 -11.29 -16.21 -9.43
C TYR A 139 -10.78 -16.59 -10.84
N HIS A 140 -11.69 -16.81 -11.81
CA HIS A 140 -11.33 -17.12 -13.20
C HIS A 140 -11.13 -15.88 -14.08
N GLN A 141 -11.35 -14.71 -13.50
CA GLN A 141 -11.16 -13.41 -14.15
C GLN A 141 -9.67 -13.05 -14.29
N THR A 142 -9.35 -12.07 -15.15
CA THR A 142 -8.02 -11.43 -15.14
C THR A 142 -7.79 -10.69 -13.84
N LEU A 143 -6.53 -10.49 -13.41
CA LEU A 143 -6.21 -9.75 -12.18
C LEU A 143 -6.81 -8.33 -12.18
N GLU A 144 -6.74 -7.65 -13.32
CA GLU A 144 -7.33 -6.32 -13.51
C GLU A 144 -8.82 -6.35 -13.24
N HIS A 145 -9.55 -7.21 -13.95
CA HIS A 145 -11.00 -7.30 -13.83
C HIS A 145 -11.42 -7.72 -12.41
N PHE A 146 -10.75 -8.71 -11.82
CA PHE A 146 -10.97 -9.10 -10.42
C PHE A 146 -10.80 -7.90 -9.49
N ALA A 147 -9.65 -7.23 -9.52
CA ALA A 147 -9.39 -6.10 -8.62
C ALA A 147 -10.34 -4.93 -8.85
N PHE A 148 -10.74 -4.67 -10.10
CA PHE A 148 -11.75 -3.65 -10.39
C PHE A 148 -13.12 -4.03 -9.85
N THR A 149 -13.61 -5.26 -10.05
CA THR A 149 -14.90 -5.72 -9.48
C THR A 149 -14.92 -5.59 -7.95
N GLU A 150 -13.82 -5.91 -7.28
CA GLU A 150 -13.73 -5.81 -5.82
C GLU A 150 -13.60 -4.36 -5.32
N LEU A 151 -12.91 -3.49 -6.07
CA LEU A 151 -12.81 -2.06 -5.75
C LEU A 151 -14.07 -1.28 -6.11
N GLN A 152 -14.81 -1.78 -7.10
CA GLN A 152 -15.89 -1.10 -7.80
C GLN A 152 -16.90 -2.15 -8.21
N SER A 153 -17.91 -2.38 -7.37
CA SER A 153 -19.06 -3.16 -7.83
C SER A 153 -19.61 -2.65 -9.17
N ASP A 154 -19.50 -1.34 -9.50
CA ASP A 154 -20.01 -0.77 -10.74
C ASP A 154 -19.18 0.42 -11.31
N VAL A 155 -17.97 0.21 -11.88
CA VAL A 155 -17.33 1.31 -12.65
C VAL A 155 -17.91 1.51 -14.03
N ASP A 156 -18.47 0.47 -14.62
CA ASP A 156 -19.15 0.57 -15.92
C ASP A 156 -20.42 1.43 -15.82
N GLU A 157 -20.99 1.59 -14.61
CA GLU A 157 -22.11 2.49 -14.31
C GLU A 157 -21.68 3.79 -13.62
N ALA A 158 -20.37 4.00 -13.42
CA ALA A 158 -19.89 5.15 -12.67
C ALA A 158 -20.28 6.47 -13.36
N THR A 159 -20.90 7.35 -12.59
CA THR A 159 -21.14 8.74 -12.97
C THR A 159 -19.81 9.49 -13.12
N GLN A 160 -19.85 10.64 -13.81
CA GLN A 160 -18.69 11.52 -13.95
C GLN A 160 -18.06 11.88 -12.59
N ASP A 161 -18.90 12.17 -11.59
CA ASP A 161 -18.46 12.53 -10.24
C ASP A 161 -17.80 11.35 -9.50
N GLN A 162 -18.33 10.13 -9.68
CA GLN A 162 -17.72 8.92 -9.12
C GLN A 162 -16.36 8.64 -9.76
N ALA A 163 -16.25 8.70 -11.09
CA ALA A 163 -14.98 8.52 -11.78
C ALA A 163 -13.94 9.57 -11.37
N GLU A 164 -14.36 10.83 -11.27
CA GLU A 164 -13.52 11.94 -10.79
C GLU A 164 -13.05 11.71 -9.33
N THR A 165 -13.93 11.26 -8.45
CA THR A 165 -13.63 10.97 -7.04
C THR A 165 -12.61 9.84 -6.93
N ILE A 166 -12.76 8.78 -7.72
CA ILE A 166 -11.85 7.63 -7.72
C ILE A 166 -10.45 8.04 -8.22
N VAL A 167 -10.38 8.77 -9.34
CA VAL A 167 -9.10 9.26 -9.89
C VAL A 167 -8.36 10.10 -8.85
N GLN A 168 -9.06 11.01 -8.17
CA GLN A 168 -8.45 11.84 -7.13
C GLN A 168 -8.07 11.08 -5.88
N GLY A 169 -8.86 10.08 -5.48
CA GLY A 169 -8.53 9.19 -4.36
C GLY A 169 -7.21 8.46 -4.62
N PHE A 170 -7.04 7.90 -5.82
CA PHE A 170 -5.78 7.28 -6.22
C PHE A 170 -4.62 8.26 -6.30
N LEU A 171 -4.81 9.45 -6.89
CA LEU A 171 -3.76 10.47 -6.92
C LEU A 171 -3.37 10.95 -5.52
N THR A 172 -4.34 11.08 -4.60
CA THR A 172 -4.09 11.46 -3.21
C THR A 172 -3.22 10.41 -2.53
N ARG A 173 -3.60 9.13 -2.64
CA ARG A 173 -2.78 8.02 -2.11
C ARG A 173 -1.41 7.96 -2.75
N SER A 174 -1.32 8.20 -4.06
CA SER A 174 -0.04 8.25 -4.78
C SER A 174 0.92 9.28 -4.19
N PHE A 175 0.46 10.53 -4.02
CA PHE A 175 1.31 11.59 -3.48
C PHE A 175 1.59 11.42 -1.98
N THR A 176 0.64 10.91 -1.19
CA THR A 176 0.88 10.58 0.22
C THR A 176 1.91 9.46 0.36
N SER A 177 1.78 8.37 -0.39
CA SER A 177 2.79 7.29 -0.42
C SER A 177 4.15 7.81 -0.90
N LEU A 178 4.16 8.74 -1.86
CA LEU A 178 5.39 9.40 -2.30
C LEU A 178 6.04 10.16 -1.14
N ALA A 179 5.27 10.94 -0.39
CA ALA A 179 5.75 11.69 0.78
C ALA A 179 6.24 10.78 1.92
N LEU A 180 5.65 9.59 2.08
CA LEU A 180 6.14 8.54 2.97
C LEU A 180 7.35 7.76 2.41
N GLY A 181 7.77 8.10 1.19
CA GLY A 181 8.88 7.49 0.45
C GLY A 181 8.60 6.06 -0.06
N GLN A 182 7.33 5.67 -0.12
CA GLN A 182 6.85 4.38 -0.63
C GLN A 182 6.66 4.42 -2.15
N GLN A 183 7.78 4.40 -2.88
CA GLN A 183 7.81 4.67 -4.33
C GLN A 183 7.00 3.68 -5.18
N ASN A 184 7.03 2.39 -4.83
CA ASN A 184 6.27 1.37 -5.57
C ASN A 184 4.76 1.57 -5.40
N GLU A 185 4.32 1.89 -4.18
CA GLU A 185 2.91 2.17 -3.89
C GLU A 185 2.47 3.45 -4.60
N ALA A 186 3.29 4.52 -4.52
CA ALA A 186 3.05 5.76 -5.24
C ALA A 186 2.86 5.51 -6.74
N ALA A 187 3.80 4.80 -7.37
CA ALA A 187 3.71 4.45 -8.79
C ALA A 187 2.49 3.56 -9.11
N GLY A 188 2.16 2.61 -8.23
CA GLY A 188 0.98 1.75 -8.36
C GLY A 188 -0.30 2.57 -8.37
N PHE A 189 -0.49 3.44 -7.39
CA PHE A 189 -1.63 4.34 -7.28
C PHE A 189 -1.74 5.31 -8.47
N ALA A 190 -0.62 5.89 -8.92
CA ALA A 190 -0.60 6.75 -10.11
C ALA A 190 -1.05 5.99 -11.37
N ALA A 191 -0.57 4.75 -11.56
CA ALA A 191 -0.97 3.90 -12.68
C ALA A 191 -2.46 3.53 -12.62
N HIS A 192 -3.03 3.31 -11.42
CA HIS A 192 -4.46 3.08 -11.26
C HIS A 192 -5.30 4.30 -11.59
N ALA A 193 -4.89 5.49 -11.13
CA ALA A 193 -5.54 6.73 -11.50
C ALA A 193 -5.60 6.91 -13.03
N GLY A 194 -4.46 6.66 -13.71
CA GLY A 194 -4.39 6.72 -15.17
C GLY A 194 -5.30 5.71 -15.85
N ARG A 195 -5.32 4.45 -15.40
CA ARG A 195 -6.19 3.41 -15.96
C ARG A 195 -7.67 3.72 -15.79
N VAL A 196 -8.11 4.12 -14.60
CA VAL A 196 -9.52 4.48 -14.36
C VAL A 196 -9.93 5.63 -15.27
N TYR A 197 -9.07 6.65 -15.38
CA TYR A 197 -9.29 7.78 -16.27
C TYR A 197 -9.42 7.34 -17.74
N GLU A 198 -8.48 6.53 -18.23
CA GLU A 198 -8.48 6.04 -19.62
C GLU A 198 -9.71 5.18 -19.92
N THR A 199 -10.05 4.23 -19.04
CA THR A 199 -11.22 3.36 -19.20
C THR A 199 -12.50 4.18 -19.26
N TYR A 200 -12.70 5.12 -18.33
CA TYR A 200 -13.87 6.00 -18.33
C TYR A 200 -13.95 6.83 -19.61
N MET A 201 -12.85 7.45 -20.03
CA MET A 201 -12.81 8.26 -21.25
C MET A 201 -13.05 7.43 -22.52
N GLN A 202 -12.67 6.15 -22.53
CA GLN A 202 -12.99 5.23 -23.63
C GLN A 202 -14.49 4.90 -23.70
N ILE A 203 -15.15 4.69 -22.56
CA ILE A 203 -16.60 4.47 -22.47
C ILE A 203 -17.34 5.70 -23.01
N ILE A 204 -16.99 6.90 -22.53
CA ILE A 204 -17.60 8.16 -22.97
C ILE A 204 -17.37 8.43 -24.47
N LYS A 205 -16.20 8.06 -25.02
CA LYS A 205 -15.93 8.20 -26.47
C LYS A 205 -16.84 7.31 -27.34
N LYS A 206 -17.21 6.14 -26.84
CA LYS A 206 -18.07 5.17 -27.56
C LYS A 206 -19.55 5.57 -27.51
N ASP A 207 -19.94 6.33 -26.49
CA ASP A 207 -21.30 6.83 -26.33
C ASP A 207 -21.50 8.17 -27.08
N ARG A 208 -22.37 8.17 -28.09
CA ARG A 208 -22.64 9.35 -28.93
C ARG A 208 -23.34 10.48 -28.17
N ASP A 209 -24.11 10.16 -27.14
CA ASP A 209 -24.94 11.12 -26.41
C ASP A 209 -24.24 11.67 -25.14
N ASN A 210 -23.20 11.00 -24.66
CA ASN A 210 -22.50 11.34 -23.40
C ASN A 210 -21.20 12.14 -23.55
N LYS A 211 -20.87 12.69 -24.73
CA LYS A 211 -19.65 13.49 -24.94
C LYS A 211 -19.48 14.69 -23.98
N ARG A 212 -20.57 15.19 -23.39
CA ARG A 212 -20.57 16.29 -22.40
C ARG A 212 -20.19 15.86 -20.98
N ARG A 213 -20.12 14.56 -20.71
CA ARG A 213 -19.76 13.98 -19.40
C ARG A 213 -18.29 13.57 -19.30
N GLY A 214 -17.48 13.91 -20.30
CA GLY A 214 -16.05 13.62 -20.28
C GLY A 214 -15.34 14.28 -19.11
N LEU A 215 -14.37 13.59 -18.53
CA LEU A 215 -13.51 14.15 -17.50
C LEU A 215 -12.60 15.23 -18.08
N ARG A 216 -12.12 16.13 -17.21
CA ARG A 216 -11.07 17.09 -17.56
C ARG A 216 -9.78 16.36 -17.94
N PRO A 217 -8.79 16.99 -18.61
CA PRO A 217 -7.50 16.35 -18.86
C PRO A 217 -6.89 15.78 -17.58
N PHE A 218 -6.25 14.61 -17.63
CA PHE A 218 -5.72 13.93 -16.44
C PHE A 218 -4.85 14.83 -15.57
N ASP A 219 -4.05 15.69 -16.20
CA ASP A 219 -3.13 16.64 -15.55
C ASP A 219 -3.83 17.69 -14.69
N TYR A 220 -5.08 18.01 -15.01
CA TYR A 220 -5.91 18.85 -14.17
C TYR A 220 -6.08 18.22 -12.77
N TYR A 221 -6.35 16.90 -12.71
CA TYR A 221 -6.51 16.19 -11.45
C TYR A 221 -5.19 16.03 -10.70
N ARG A 222 -4.09 15.73 -11.42
CA ARG A 222 -2.74 15.70 -10.82
C ARG A 222 -2.40 17.03 -10.15
N THR A 223 -2.63 18.13 -10.87
CA THR A 223 -2.39 19.50 -10.39
C THR A 223 -3.24 19.81 -9.17
N ARG A 224 -4.55 19.58 -9.28
CA ARG A 224 -5.52 19.89 -8.22
C ARG A 224 -5.21 19.15 -6.92
N VAL A 225 -4.95 17.85 -6.97
CA VAL A 225 -4.63 17.07 -5.78
C VAL A 225 -3.32 17.54 -5.18
N LEU A 226 -2.29 17.77 -6.01
CA LEU A 226 -0.99 18.22 -5.52
C LEU A 226 -1.08 19.60 -4.85
N SER A 227 -1.80 20.55 -5.47
CA SER A 227 -2.07 21.87 -4.89
C SER A 227 -2.84 21.77 -3.57
N TYR A 228 -3.83 20.88 -3.49
CA TYR A 228 -4.56 20.63 -2.25
C TYR A 228 -3.63 20.12 -1.15
N LEU A 229 -2.86 19.07 -1.42
CA LEU A 229 -1.96 18.44 -0.45
C LEU A 229 -0.85 19.36 0.06
N LEU A 230 -0.33 20.22 -0.82
CA LEU A 230 0.67 21.22 -0.46
C LEU A 230 0.07 22.51 0.13
N GLY A 231 -1.26 22.64 0.15
CA GLY A 231 -1.99 23.75 0.75
C GLY A 231 -1.95 23.70 2.27
N THR A 232 -2.06 24.87 2.91
CA THR A 232 -2.04 24.99 4.38
C THR A 232 -3.12 24.14 5.03
N GLY A 233 -2.75 23.27 5.98
CA GLY A 233 -3.68 22.46 6.77
C GLY A 233 -4.18 21.17 6.12
N SER A 234 -3.78 20.87 4.88
CA SER A 234 -4.20 19.63 4.19
C SER A 234 -3.42 18.38 4.60
N MET A 235 -2.19 18.56 5.07
CA MET A 235 -1.39 17.51 5.71
C MET A 235 -0.39 18.14 6.67
N GLU A 236 0.27 17.31 7.47
CA GLU A 236 1.28 17.78 8.41
C GLU A 236 2.46 18.44 7.70
N PRO A 237 2.99 19.57 8.20
CA PRO A 237 4.06 20.33 7.53
C PRO A 237 5.29 19.48 7.18
N GLU A 238 5.63 18.53 8.04
CA GLU A 238 6.74 17.58 7.85
C GLU A 238 6.48 16.68 6.64
N LEU A 239 5.26 16.19 6.46
CA LEU A 239 4.88 15.38 5.31
C LEU A 239 4.83 16.22 4.02
N GLN A 240 4.40 17.49 4.10
CA GLN A 240 4.48 18.40 2.95
C GLN A 240 5.93 18.65 2.52
N ALA A 241 6.83 18.88 3.47
CA ALA A 241 8.25 19.07 3.19
C ALA A 241 8.83 17.84 2.48
N TRP A 242 8.45 16.65 2.95
CA TRP A 242 8.82 15.39 2.31
C TRP A 242 8.25 15.19 0.91
N LEU A 243 6.98 15.53 0.70
CA LEU A 243 6.38 15.50 -0.63
C LEU A 243 7.15 16.42 -1.59
N ARG A 244 7.44 17.65 -1.17
CA ARG A 244 8.22 18.61 -1.97
C ARG A 244 9.62 18.08 -2.29
N PHE A 245 10.29 17.45 -1.33
CA PHE A 245 11.58 16.79 -1.53
C PHE A 245 11.52 15.73 -2.64
N GLU A 246 10.56 14.81 -2.54
CA GLU A 246 10.43 13.70 -3.48
C GLU A 246 10.05 14.17 -4.89
N LEU A 247 9.20 15.19 -5.00
CA LEU A 247 8.85 15.81 -6.29
C LEU A 247 10.08 16.45 -6.96
N LYS A 248 10.93 17.15 -6.20
CA LYS A 248 12.20 17.67 -6.72
C LYS A 248 13.12 16.57 -7.21
N ARG A 249 13.21 15.48 -6.46
CA ARG A 249 14.03 14.32 -6.80
C ARG A 249 13.58 13.70 -8.13
N TRP A 250 12.28 13.45 -8.29
CA TRP A 250 11.74 12.96 -9.57
C TRP A 250 11.91 13.95 -10.72
N ALA A 251 11.74 15.25 -10.50
CA ALA A 251 11.97 16.27 -11.53
C ALA A 251 13.45 16.38 -11.94
N ALA A 252 14.40 15.92 -11.12
CA ALA A 252 15.79 15.83 -11.52
C ALA A 252 16.06 14.63 -12.45
N GLU A 253 15.23 13.59 -12.36
CA GLU A 253 15.38 12.32 -13.08
C GLU A 253 14.52 12.26 -14.37
N ASP A 254 13.43 13.03 -14.45
CA ASP A 254 12.48 13.05 -15.56
C ASP A 254 12.23 14.48 -16.08
N SER A 255 12.65 14.74 -17.32
CA SER A 255 12.52 16.04 -17.96
C SER A 255 11.07 16.45 -18.27
N GLU A 256 10.20 15.49 -18.59
CA GLU A 256 8.79 15.76 -18.86
C GLU A 256 8.07 16.12 -17.55
N PHE A 257 8.35 15.37 -16.49
CA PHE A 257 7.86 15.67 -15.15
C PHE A 257 8.39 17.00 -14.63
N LYS A 258 9.65 17.35 -14.91
CA LYS A 258 10.23 18.65 -14.58
C LYS A 258 9.47 19.81 -15.24
N THR A 259 9.13 19.67 -16.52
CA THR A 259 8.33 20.67 -17.24
C THR A 259 6.93 20.80 -16.64
N TYR A 260 6.27 19.67 -16.35
CA TYR A 260 4.98 19.66 -15.65
C TYR A 260 5.07 20.38 -14.29
N LEU A 261 6.05 20.02 -13.45
CA LEU A 261 6.22 20.58 -12.11
C LEU A 261 6.53 22.09 -12.14
N SER A 262 7.31 22.54 -13.12
CA SER A 262 7.67 23.96 -13.31
C SER A 262 6.48 24.82 -13.75
N GLY A 263 5.46 24.21 -14.37
CA GLY A 263 4.22 24.90 -14.76
C GLY A 263 3.21 25.06 -13.64
N LEU A 264 3.47 24.49 -12.45
CA LEU A 264 2.58 24.57 -11.31
C LEU A 264 2.86 25.82 -10.46
N PRO A 265 1.82 26.52 -9.96
CA PRO A 265 1.97 27.58 -8.98
C PRO A 265 2.28 26.97 -7.61
N LEU A 266 3.45 26.38 -7.48
CA LEU A 266 3.99 25.87 -6.22
C LEU A 266 4.61 27.07 -5.49
N SER A 267 4.36 27.19 -4.18
CA SER A 267 5.00 28.22 -3.34
C SER A 267 6.49 28.24 -3.65
N GLU A 268 7.04 29.41 -3.99
CA GLU A 268 8.31 29.63 -4.74
C GLU A 268 9.59 28.97 -4.18
N ASN A 269 9.54 28.23 -3.07
CA ASN A 269 10.66 27.44 -2.58
C ASN A 269 10.16 26.05 -2.17
N LEU A 270 10.26 25.08 -3.08
CA LEU A 270 9.93 23.67 -2.86
C LEU A 270 10.88 22.96 -1.85
N VAL A 271 11.29 23.61 -0.75
CA VAL A 271 12.34 23.23 0.24
C VAL A 271 13.74 23.73 -0.16
N SER A 272 14.42 24.49 0.69
CA SER A 272 15.81 24.93 0.49
C SER A 272 16.79 23.75 0.54
N GLU A 273 17.98 23.86 -0.07
CA GLU A 273 19.02 22.80 -0.01
C GLU A 273 19.43 22.46 1.44
N GLN A 274 19.36 23.44 2.35
CA GLN A 274 19.64 23.23 3.78
C GLN A 274 18.56 22.38 4.46
N GLU A 275 17.28 22.73 4.29
CA GLU A 275 16.17 21.91 4.79
C GLU A 275 16.17 20.51 4.17
N LEU A 276 16.67 20.38 2.95
CA LEU A 276 16.87 19.11 2.26
C LEU A 276 17.93 18.24 2.95
N ALA A 277 19.03 18.86 3.40
CA ALA A 277 20.10 18.19 4.15
C ALA A 277 19.61 17.79 5.55
N ASP A 278 18.90 18.67 6.24
CA ASP A 278 18.37 18.42 7.58
C ASP A 278 17.32 17.29 7.56
N LEU A 279 16.43 17.24 6.56
CA LEU A 279 15.49 16.13 6.35
C LEU A 279 16.22 14.81 6.08
N ARG A 280 17.30 14.81 5.30
CA ARG A 280 18.08 13.59 5.01
C ARG A 280 18.75 13.01 6.24
N GLU A 281 19.18 13.85 7.18
CA GLU A 281 19.84 13.43 8.42
C GLU A 281 18.84 12.99 9.49
N THR A 282 17.70 13.67 9.60
CA THR A 282 16.72 13.42 10.67
C THR A 282 15.71 12.33 10.33
N SER A 283 15.51 12.04 9.06
CA SER A 283 14.38 11.21 8.68
C SER A 283 14.72 9.74 8.53
N THR A 284 13.87 8.92 9.14
CA THR A 284 14.04 7.46 9.17
C THR A 284 13.02 6.75 8.29
N GLN A 285 13.44 5.69 7.61
CA GLN A 285 12.59 4.74 6.92
C GLN A 285 12.76 3.36 7.53
N VAL A 286 11.68 2.57 7.51
CA VAL A 286 11.66 1.19 7.97
C VAL A 286 12.04 0.27 6.82
N CYS A 287 13.06 -0.55 7.02
CA CYS A 287 13.48 -1.52 6.02
C CYS A 287 12.42 -2.61 5.82
N ALA A 288 11.98 -2.83 4.58
CA ALA A 288 10.99 -3.86 4.29
C ALA A 288 11.48 -5.29 4.59
N LYS A 289 12.81 -5.52 4.56
CA LYS A 289 13.42 -6.84 4.83
C LYS A 289 13.70 -7.09 6.32
N CYS A 290 14.12 -6.07 7.08
CA CYS A 290 14.50 -6.25 8.49
C CYS A 290 13.79 -5.35 9.50
N GLY A 291 12.90 -4.47 9.03
CA GLY A 291 12.09 -3.62 9.89
C GLY A 291 12.83 -2.52 10.65
N ARG A 292 14.14 -2.39 10.46
CA ARG A 292 14.91 -1.35 11.14
C ARG A 292 14.54 0.02 10.58
N ALA A 293 14.18 0.94 11.46
CA ALA A 293 14.16 2.36 11.18
C ALA A 293 15.61 2.84 11.03
N MET A 294 15.96 3.37 9.87
CA MET A 294 17.30 3.91 9.58
C MET A 294 17.18 5.21 8.80
N PRO A 295 18.20 6.09 8.84
CA PRO A 295 18.22 7.28 8.00
C PRO A 295 17.93 6.92 6.54
N ILE A 296 17.17 7.76 5.83
CA ILE A 296 16.81 7.45 4.43
C ILE A 296 18.05 7.23 3.54
N THR A 297 19.17 7.85 3.91
CA THR A 297 20.48 7.70 3.26
C THR A 297 21.06 6.28 3.34
N ALA A 298 20.59 5.46 4.30
CA ALA A 298 20.99 4.07 4.51
C ALA A 298 20.25 3.06 3.62
N PHE A 299 19.24 3.50 2.88
CA PHE A 299 18.60 2.75 1.80
C PHE A 299 19.37 3.01 0.51
N GLU A 300 19.77 1.97 -0.22
CA GLU A 300 20.53 2.16 -1.46
C GLU A 300 19.80 3.08 -2.44
N ARG A 301 20.58 3.83 -3.25
CA ARG A 301 20.06 4.48 -4.45
C ARG A 301 19.53 3.38 -5.36
N LEU A 302 18.25 3.05 -5.23
CA LEU A 302 17.54 2.23 -6.21
C LEU A 302 17.28 3.10 -7.44
N GLU A 303 18.36 3.54 -8.10
CA GLU A 303 18.33 3.98 -9.48
C GLU A 303 17.85 2.79 -10.33
N GLY A 304 16.68 2.93 -10.95
CA GLY A 304 16.36 2.21 -12.18
C GLY A 304 15.70 0.84 -12.11
N ARG A 305 15.17 0.35 -10.98
CA ARG A 305 14.35 -0.88 -11.00
C ARG A 305 13.04 -0.74 -10.23
N ALA A 306 12.01 -0.30 -10.95
CA ALA A 306 10.62 -0.45 -10.53
C ALA A 306 10.37 -1.91 -10.08
N GLY A 307 9.91 -2.10 -8.84
CA GLY A 307 9.44 -3.41 -8.37
C GLY A 307 10.31 -4.20 -7.39
N ARG A 308 11.26 -3.59 -6.66
CA ARG A 308 11.81 -4.20 -5.42
C ARG A 308 11.39 -3.40 -4.19
N ALA A 309 10.97 -4.09 -3.12
CA ALA A 309 10.77 -3.49 -1.81
C ALA A 309 12.12 -2.94 -1.30
N ARG A 310 12.14 -1.74 -0.68
CA ARG A 310 13.40 -1.12 -0.20
C ARG A 310 14.03 -1.98 0.89
N SER A 311 15.10 -2.68 0.56
CA SER A 311 16.02 -3.28 1.52
C SER A 311 17.09 -2.26 1.92
N CYS A 312 17.49 -2.28 3.19
CA CYS A 312 18.61 -1.44 3.62
C CYS A 312 19.94 -2.00 3.15
N ARG A 313 20.98 -1.16 3.10
CA ARG A 313 22.35 -1.59 2.75
C ARG A 313 22.85 -2.80 3.53
N ILE A 314 22.40 -2.97 4.77
CA ILE A 314 22.76 -4.13 5.61
C ILE A 314 22.08 -5.41 5.09
N CYS A 315 20.85 -5.28 4.62
CA CYS A 315 20.02 -6.36 4.11
C CYS A 315 20.35 -6.77 2.67
N GLU A 316 21.05 -5.93 1.91
CA GLU A 316 21.46 -6.22 0.52
C GLU A 316 22.86 -6.82 0.43
N LYS A 317 23.71 -6.61 1.44
CA LYS A 317 25.02 -7.25 1.58
C LYS A 317 24.94 -8.72 2.02
N HIS A 318 23.74 -9.23 2.31
CA HIS A 318 23.45 -10.58 2.79
C HIS A 318 22.25 -11.18 2.05
#